data_AF-A0A2E5X9S4-F1
#
_entry.id   AF-A0A2E5X9S4-F1
#
_cell.length_a   1.000
_cell.length_b   1.000
_cell.length_c   1.000
_cell.angle_alpha   90.00
_cell.angle_beta   90.00
_cell.angle_gamma   90.00
#
_symmetry.space_group_name_H-M   'P 1'
#
loop_
_entity.id
_entity.type
_entity.pdbx_description
1 polymer ?
#
loop_
_entity_poly.entity_id
_entity_poly.type
_entity_poly.pdbx_seq_one_letter_code
_entity_poly.pdbx_strand_id
1 'polypeptide(L)'
;MDPGGCLRFWLMRHVGEDTTDIRWMSRSTLWGNLPPPNAFVNLDIEIRLRLLRLIGALCDLRHGRSVPLMIRSFAEASLVGFPNRALKIIDLWVKGQAMPPWLEARCLQSQRHLARRISTSLLPAREGYQGLWLLDLPAPFLPFAVAEHRRLFGAKSWLVHSGGDRLSPGVWTWAIDASGGGEVLRRSRAGFTPFACASAHRDAFEPTA
;
A
#
# COMPACT_ATOMS: atom_id res chain seq x y z
N MET A 1 2.72 2.71 -9.46
CA MET A 1 3.19 3.78 -8.56
C MET A 1 2.73 3.49 -7.15
N ASP A 2 3.55 3.84 -6.18
CA ASP A 2 3.27 3.86 -4.74
C ASP A 2 2.97 5.32 -4.30
N PRO A 3 2.59 5.57 -3.03
CA PRO A 3 2.38 6.93 -2.52
C PRO A 3 3.57 7.88 -2.80
N GLY A 4 4.81 7.41 -2.66
CA GLY A 4 6.00 8.19 -2.98
C GLY A 4 6.13 8.51 -4.47
N GLY A 5 5.80 7.55 -5.34
CA GLY A 5 5.75 7.73 -6.78
C GLY A 5 4.69 8.74 -7.20
N CYS A 6 3.49 8.69 -6.62
CA CYS A 6 2.43 9.67 -6.87
C CYS A 6 2.81 11.07 -6.39
N LEU A 7 3.52 11.18 -5.25
CA LEU A 7 4.05 12.47 -4.77
C LEU A 7 5.12 13.03 -5.71
N ARG A 8 6.08 12.20 -6.15
CA ARG A 8 7.09 12.60 -7.13
C ARG A 8 6.45 13.06 -8.44
N PHE A 9 5.49 12.30 -8.97
CA PHE A 9 4.74 12.68 -10.15
C PHE A 9 4.00 14.01 -9.98
N TRP A 10 3.40 14.24 -8.82
CA TRP A 10 2.75 15.52 -8.51
C TRP A 10 3.76 16.68 -8.49
N LEU A 11 4.93 16.48 -7.88
CA LEU A 11 6.00 17.49 -7.85
C LEU A 11 6.47 17.83 -9.27
N MET A 12 6.78 16.83 -10.09
CA MET A 12 7.20 17.03 -11.49
C MET A 12 6.17 17.85 -12.27
N ARG A 13 4.88 17.49 -12.15
CA ARG A 13 3.79 18.25 -12.79
C ARG A 13 3.69 19.69 -12.27
N HIS A 14 3.96 19.91 -10.99
CA HIS A 14 3.89 21.23 -10.37
C HIS A 14 5.02 22.16 -10.83
N VAL A 15 6.24 21.62 -11.00
CA VAL A 15 7.40 22.40 -11.47
C VAL A 15 7.50 22.50 -13.00
N GLY A 16 6.54 21.91 -13.74
CA GLY A 16 6.52 21.96 -15.20
C GLY A 16 7.54 21.04 -15.87
N GLU A 17 7.99 19.99 -15.19
CA GLU A 17 8.85 18.96 -15.79
C GLU A 17 8.10 18.14 -16.84
N ASP A 18 8.84 17.60 -17.81
CA ASP A 18 8.29 16.68 -18.79
C ASP A 18 7.86 15.37 -18.12
N THR A 19 6.61 14.98 -18.35
CA THR A 19 5.98 13.80 -17.76
C THR A 19 5.67 12.71 -18.80
N THR A 20 6.03 12.91 -20.07
CA THR A 20 5.67 12.01 -21.18
C THR A 20 6.27 10.61 -21.03
N ASP A 21 7.48 10.49 -20.49
CA ASP A 21 8.21 9.22 -20.34
C ASP A 21 7.96 8.48 -19.02
N ILE A 22 7.01 8.96 -18.20
CA ILE A 22 6.80 8.37 -16.87
C ILE A 22 6.06 7.03 -16.98
N ARG A 23 6.78 5.95 -16.63
CA ARG A 23 6.25 4.58 -16.68
C ARG A 23 5.78 4.07 -15.32
N TRP A 24 4.70 3.31 -15.37
CA TRP A 24 4.19 2.59 -14.21
C TRP A 24 4.99 1.32 -13.99
N MET A 25 5.66 1.24 -12.84
CA MET A 25 6.41 0.06 -12.43
C MET A 25 5.75 -0.62 -11.24
N SER A 26 5.92 -1.94 -11.21
CA SER A 26 5.54 -2.78 -10.08
C SER A 26 6.47 -2.51 -8.90
N ARG A 27 5.89 -2.27 -7.73
CA ARG A 27 6.62 -1.75 -6.58
C ARG A 27 7.56 -2.79 -5.95
N SER A 28 8.75 -2.36 -5.54
CA SER A 28 9.70 -3.19 -4.78
C SER A 28 9.66 -2.91 -3.29
N THR A 29 9.08 -1.78 -2.86
CA THR A 29 8.94 -1.40 -1.45
C THR A 29 7.47 -1.32 -1.05
N LEU A 30 7.20 -1.48 0.25
CA LEU A 30 5.84 -1.60 0.79
C LEU A 30 5.04 -0.31 0.63
N TRP A 31 5.62 0.83 1.06
CA TRP A 31 5.00 2.16 1.00
C TRP A 31 5.59 3.08 -0.08
N GLY A 32 6.62 2.62 -0.80
CA GLY A 32 7.38 3.48 -1.69
C GLY A 32 8.42 4.33 -0.99
N ASN A 33 9.33 4.90 -1.78
CA ASN A 33 10.28 5.90 -1.29
C ASN A 33 9.60 7.27 -1.31
N LEU A 34 9.23 7.79 -0.14
CA LEU A 34 8.68 9.14 0.00
C LEU A 34 9.75 10.17 -0.40
N PRO A 35 9.37 11.30 -1.02
CA PRO A 35 10.34 12.32 -1.41
C PRO A 35 11.06 12.89 -0.18
N PRO A 36 12.39 13.05 -0.23
CA PRO A 36 13.15 13.67 0.84
C PRO A 36 12.82 15.17 1.01
N PRO A 37 13.10 15.80 2.17
CA PRO A 37 12.74 17.20 2.44
C PRO A 37 13.29 18.21 1.42
N ASN A 38 14.44 17.92 0.81
CA ASN A 38 15.05 18.75 -0.23
C ASN A 38 14.23 18.77 -1.54
N ALA A 39 13.38 17.77 -1.79
CA ALA A 39 12.50 17.72 -2.96
C ALA A 39 11.41 18.82 -2.94
N PHE A 40 11.20 19.47 -1.80
CA PHE A 40 10.16 20.49 -1.61
C PHE A 40 10.71 21.92 -1.53
N VAL A 41 12.00 22.14 -1.80
CA VAL A 41 12.66 23.45 -1.58
C VAL A 41 12.09 24.55 -2.47
N ASN A 42 11.70 24.21 -3.70
CA ASN A 42 11.19 25.17 -4.68
C ASN A 42 9.67 25.41 -4.59
N LEU A 43 9.02 24.92 -3.52
CA LEU A 43 7.58 25.09 -3.33
C LEU A 43 7.30 26.23 -2.35
N ASP A 44 6.15 26.87 -2.54
CA ASP A 44 5.61 27.80 -1.57
C ASP A 44 5.53 27.18 -0.18
N ILE A 45 5.82 27.98 0.85
CA ILE A 45 5.93 27.50 2.22
C ILE A 45 4.65 26.79 2.71
N GLU A 46 3.48 27.28 2.31
CA GLU A 46 2.20 26.65 2.67
C GLU A 46 2.05 25.26 2.05
N ILE A 47 2.37 25.13 0.75
CA ILE A 47 2.32 23.87 0.01
C ILE A 47 3.31 22.88 0.63
N ARG A 48 4.54 23.35 0.89
CA ARG A 48 5.60 22.56 1.52
C ARG A 48 5.16 22.03 2.90
N LEU A 49 4.62 22.89 3.77
CA LEU A 49 4.14 22.48 5.09
C LEU A 49 3.01 21.46 5.00
N ARG A 50 2.06 21.64 4.06
CA ARG A 50 0.97 20.68 3.84
C ARG A 50 1.50 19.34 3.35
N LEU A 51 2.45 19.31 2.41
CA LEU A 51 3.04 18.05 1.92
C LEU A 51 3.88 17.34 2.98
N LEU A 52 4.61 18.07 3.83
CA LEU A 52 5.33 17.48 4.95
C LEU A 52 4.36 16.87 5.99
N ARG A 53 3.23 17.53 6.25
CA ARG A 53 2.14 16.97 7.10
C ARG A 53 1.53 15.72 6.48
N LEU A 54 1.34 15.69 5.15
CA LEU A 54 0.89 14.50 4.42
C LEU A 54 1.87 13.34 4.60
N ILE A 55 3.17 13.59 4.46
CA ILE A 55 4.22 12.58 4.70
C ILE A 55 4.19 12.09 6.14
N GLY A 56 4.09 12.99 7.11
CA GLY A 56 3.95 12.62 8.53
C GLY A 56 2.75 11.69 8.76
N ALA A 57 1.60 12.03 8.19
CA ALA A 57 0.40 11.20 8.30
C ALA A 57 0.54 9.85 7.57
N LEU A 58 1.28 9.77 6.47
CA LEU A 58 1.60 8.49 5.82
C LEU A 58 2.51 7.62 6.71
N CYS A 59 3.46 8.24 7.41
CA CYS A 59 4.28 7.55 8.39
C CYS A 59 3.41 7.05 9.56
N ASP A 60 2.46 7.84 10.07
CA ASP A 60 1.53 7.38 11.11
C ASP A 60 0.69 6.19 10.63
N LEU A 61 0.18 6.25 9.39
CA LEU A 61 -0.56 5.15 8.77
C LEU A 61 0.27 3.86 8.68
N ARG A 62 1.54 3.96 8.30
CA ARG A 62 2.49 2.83 8.26
C ARG A 62 2.62 2.14 9.62
N HIS A 63 2.46 2.88 10.71
CA HIS A 63 2.51 2.34 12.08
C HIS A 63 1.15 1.85 12.60
N GLY A 64 0.11 1.82 11.76
CA GLY A 64 -1.24 1.41 12.18
C GLY A 64 -1.98 2.46 13.01
N ARG A 65 -1.51 3.71 13.02
CA ARG A 65 -2.18 4.80 13.73
C ARG A 65 -3.38 5.32 12.94
N SER A 66 -4.32 5.93 13.64
CA SER A 66 -5.47 6.58 13.02
C SER A 66 -5.03 7.82 12.25
N VAL A 67 -5.44 7.92 10.99
CA VAL A 67 -5.14 9.07 10.14
C VAL A 67 -6.39 9.50 9.35
N PRO A 68 -6.45 10.76 8.88
CA PRO A 68 -7.62 11.26 8.15
C PRO A 68 -7.98 10.38 6.95
N LEU A 69 -9.27 10.32 6.62
CA LEU A 69 -9.77 9.55 5.47
C LEU A 69 -9.04 9.92 4.17
N MET A 70 -8.79 11.21 3.96
CA MET A 70 -8.09 11.72 2.78
C MET A 70 -6.70 11.06 2.61
N ILE A 71 -5.97 10.86 3.71
CA ILE A 71 -4.63 10.24 3.68
C ILE A 71 -4.72 8.74 3.37
N ARG A 72 -5.65 8.04 4.03
CA ARG A 72 -5.87 6.60 3.77
C ARG A 72 -6.28 6.37 2.32
N SER A 73 -7.16 7.21 1.79
CA SER A 73 -7.65 7.12 0.42
C SER A 73 -6.62 7.55 -0.61
N PHE A 74 -5.74 8.50 -0.29
CA PHE A 74 -4.57 8.80 -1.10
C PHE A 74 -3.65 7.58 -1.21
N ALA A 75 -3.28 6.99 -0.07
CA ALA A 75 -2.42 5.81 -0.05
C ALA A 75 -3.05 4.65 -0.82
N GLU A 76 -4.34 4.38 -0.60
CA GLU A 76 -5.07 3.32 -1.27
C GLU A 76 -5.12 3.56 -2.79
N ALA A 77 -5.53 4.75 -3.22
CA ALA A 77 -5.62 5.09 -4.64
C ALA A 77 -4.25 4.96 -5.33
N SER A 78 -3.17 5.38 -4.66
CA SER A 78 -1.82 5.23 -5.17
C SER A 78 -1.47 3.76 -5.36
N LEU A 79 -1.63 2.95 -4.31
CA LEU A 79 -1.22 1.55 -4.29
C LEU A 79 -2.03 0.66 -5.25
N VAL A 80 -3.32 0.96 -5.46
CA VAL A 80 -4.21 0.16 -6.32
C VAL A 80 -4.13 0.57 -7.80
N GLY A 81 -3.39 1.64 -8.11
CA GLY A 81 -3.22 2.11 -9.49
C GLY A 81 -4.37 3.01 -9.97
N PHE A 82 -4.86 3.89 -9.10
CA PHE A 82 -5.79 4.97 -9.44
C PHE A 82 -5.12 6.36 -9.32
N PRO A 83 -4.13 6.67 -10.16
CA PRO A 83 -3.35 7.91 -10.05
C PRO A 83 -4.18 9.18 -10.12
N ASN A 84 -5.14 9.24 -11.03
CA ASN A 84 -5.97 10.44 -11.20
C ASN A 84 -6.74 10.76 -9.92
N ARG A 85 -7.14 9.72 -9.16
CA ARG A 85 -7.76 9.89 -7.85
C ARG A 85 -6.74 10.31 -6.81
N ALA A 86 -5.57 9.66 -6.77
CA ALA A 86 -4.49 10.01 -5.85
C ALA A 86 -4.04 11.47 -6.02
N LEU A 87 -3.83 11.92 -7.25
CA LEU A 87 -3.44 13.29 -7.59
C LEU A 87 -4.53 14.29 -7.24
N LYS A 88 -5.79 13.98 -7.54
CA LYS A 88 -6.92 14.82 -7.12
C LYS A 88 -6.99 14.98 -5.60
N ILE A 89 -6.68 13.92 -4.86
CA ILE A 89 -6.63 13.98 -3.40
C ILE A 89 -5.45 14.84 -2.92
N ILE A 90 -4.26 14.70 -3.53
CA ILE A 90 -3.12 15.59 -3.22
C ILE A 90 -3.48 17.05 -3.52
N ASP A 91 -4.10 17.33 -4.65
CA ASP A 91 -4.51 18.70 -5.02
C ASP A 91 -5.45 19.31 -3.99
N LEU A 92 -6.44 18.55 -3.51
CA LEU A 92 -7.36 19.00 -2.46
C LEU A 92 -6.63 19.23 -1.14
N TRP A 93 -5.74 18.31 -0.75
CA TRP A 93 -4.93 18.43 0.46
C TRP A 93 -4.04 19.66 0.43
N VAL A 94 -3.31 19.86 -0.67
CA VAL A 94 -2.40 20.99 -0.88
C VAL A 94 -3.18 22.31 -0.92
N LYS A 95 -4.41 22.33 -1.45
CA LYS A 95 -5.29 23.50 -1.41
C LYS A 95 -5.97 23.71 -0.06
N GLY A 96 -5.88 22.76 0.87
CA GLY A 96 -6.57 22.82 2.16
C GLY A 96 -8.09 22.71 2.02
N GLN A 97 -8.57 22.11 0.93
CA GLN A 97 -9.99 21.98 0.62
C GLN A 97 -10.54 20.66 1.19
N ALA A 98 -11.78 20.71 1.69
CA ALA A 98 -12.50 19.51 2.07
C ALA A 98 -12.74 18.59 0.86
N MET A 99 -12.86 17.28 1.09
CA MET A 99 -13.26 16.37 0.02
C MET A 99 -14.68 16.68 -0.42
N PRO A 100 -14.95 16.79 -1.73
CA PRO A 100 -16.32 16.83 -2.23
C PRO A 100 -17.12 15.59 -1.80
N PRO A 101 -18.43 15.69 -1.50
CA PRO A 101 -19.22 14.59 -0.95
C PRO A 101 -19.17 13.30 -1.78
N TRP A 102 -19.19 13.40 -3.11
CA TRP A 102 -19.10 12.24 -4.00
C TRP A 102 -17.75 11.53 -3.92
N LEU A 103 -16.66 12.28 -3.72
CA LEU A 103 -15.31 11.72 -3.59
C LEU A 103 -15.16 11.07 -2.21
N GLU A 104 -15.66 11.72 -1.17
CA GLU A 104 -15.67 11.20 0.20
C GLU A 104 -16.46 9.88 0.29
N ALA A 105 -17.68 9.83 -0.25
CA ALA A 105 -18.49 8.61 -0.28
C ALA A 105 -17.77 7.45 -0.98
N ARG A 106 -17.13 7.73 -2.13
CA ARG A 106 -16.34 6.74 -2.87
C ARG A 106 -15.12 6.26 -2.07
N CYS A 107 -14.45 7.17 -1.37
CA CYS A 107 -13.33 6.88 -0.50
C CYS A 107 -13.75 5.99 0.67
N LEU A 108 -14.85 6.32 1.35
CA LEU A 108 -15.42 5.50 2.42
C LEU A 108 -15.80 4.09 1.93
N GLN A 109 -16.44 3.98 0.77
CA GLN A 109 -16.80 2.69 0.19
C GLN A 109 -15.55 1.83 -0.08
N SER A 110 -14.51 2.43 -0.66
CA SER A 110 -13.26 1.74 -1.00
C SER A 110 -12.54 1.27 0.28
N GLN A 111 -12.45 2.14 1.29
CA GLN A 111 -11.88 1.82 2.60
C GLN A 111 -12.66 0.72 3.33
N ARG A 112 -13.99 0.72 3.28
CA ARG A 112 -14.82 -0.37 3.84
C ARG A 112 -14.59 -1.70 3.13
N HIS A 113 -14.36 -1.67 1.82
CA HIS A 113 -14.05 -2.89 1.06
C HIS A 113 -12.65 -3.40 1.41
N LEU A 114 -11.67 -2.50 1.48
CA LEU A 114 -10.30 -2.81 1.91
C LEU A 114 -10.28 -3.41 3.32
N ALA A 115 -10.94 -2.77 4.29
CA ALA A 115 -11.02 -3.25 5.67
C ALA A 115 -11.61 -4.66 5.74
N ARG A 116 -12.70 -4.94 5.01
CA ARG A 116 -13.30 -6.28 4.94
C ARG A 116 -12.33 -7.32 4.38
N ARG A 117 -11.59 -6.99 3.32
CA ARG A 117 -10.59 -7.91 2.74
C ARG A 117 -9.44 -8.18 3.71
N ILE A 118 -8.96 -7.15 4.39
CA ILE A 118 -7.88 -7.28 5.37
C ILE A 118 -8.34 -8.14 6.54
N SER A 119 -9.53 -7.88 7.11
CA SER A 119 -10.04 -8.64 8.25
C SER A 119 -10.22 -10.12 7.91
N THR A 120 -10.63 -10.45 6.68
CA THR A 120 -10.74 -11.85 6.24
C THR A 120 -9.38 -12.53 6.01
N SER A 121 -8.35 -11.74 5.70
CA SER A 121 -7.01 -12.27 5.44
C SER A 121 -6.13 -12.32 6.69
N LEU A 122 -6.41 -11.54 7.74
CA LEU A 122 -5.64 -11.54 9.01
C LEU A 122 -6.18 -12.55 10.04
N LEU A 123 -6.42 -13.78 9.60
CA LEU A 123 -6.82 -14.87 10.50
C LEU A 123 -5.58 -15.52 11.15
N PRO A 124 -5.62 -15.88 12.44
CA PRO A 124 -4.49 -16.52 13.12
C PRO A 124 -3.95 -17.77 12.42
N ALA A 125 -4.82 -18.54 11.74
CA ALA A 125 -4.46 -19.73 10.97
C ALA A 125 -3.49 -19.46 9.81
N ARG A 126 -3.24 -18.20 9.46
CA ARG A 126 -2.32 -17.78 8.38
C ARG A 126 -0.95 -17.36 8.90
N GLU A 127 -0.75 -17.38 10.21
CA GLU A 127 0.57 -17.23 10.82
C GLU A 127 1.27 -18.59 10.83
N GLY A 128 2.31 -18.73 9.99
CA GLY A 128 3.22 -19.87 10.03
C GLY A 128 4.45 -19.56 10.89
N TYR A 129 5.38 -20.50 10.95
CA TYR A 129 6.68 -20.27 11.60
C TYR A 129 7.40 -19.08 10.94
N GLN A 130 7.48 -17.95 11.67
CA GLN A 130 8.12 -16.70 11.25
C GLN A 130 7.59 -16.05 9.96
N GLY A 131 6.40 -16.44 9.48
CA GLY A 131 5.86 -15.90 8.24
C GLY A 131 4.33 -15.75 8.22
N LEU A 132 3.85 -14.79 7.42
CA LEU A 132 2.43 -14.51 7.25
C LEU A 132 2.00 -14.84 5.82
N TRP A 133 0.96 -15.65 5.68
CA TRP A 133 0.50 -16.17 4.39
C TRP A 133 -0.78 -15.47 3.92
N LEU A 134 -0.64 -14.48 3.05
CA LEU A 134 -1.70 -13.62 2.53
C LEU A 134 -1.82 -13.74 0.99
N LEU A 135 -1.78 -14.96 0.45
CA LEU A 135 -1.73 -15.20 -1.00
C LEU A 135 -2.96 -14.66 -1.77
N ASP A 136 -4.12 -14.62 -1.12
CA ASP A 136 -5.37 -14.03 -1.59
C ASP A 136 -5.42 -12.50 -1.49
N LEU A 137 -4.46 -11.91 -0.79
CA LEU A 137 -4.31 -10.46 -0.67
C LEU A 137 -3.34 -9.96 -1.75
N PRO A 138 -3.81 -9.13 -2.69
CA PRO A 138 -2.93 -8.50 -3.67
C PRO A 138 -1.87 -7.64 -2.99
N ALA A 139 -0.67 -7.62 -3.58
CA ALA A 139 0.46 -6.78 -3.15
C ALA A 139 0.03 -5.35 -2.79
N PRO A 140 -0.79 -4.63 -3.59
CA PRO A 140 -1.33 -3.32 -3.27
C PRO A 140 -1.90 -3.13 -1.85
N PHE A 141 -2.58 -4.15 -1.31
CA PHE A 141 -3.25 -4.05 -0.01
C PHE A 141 -2.39 -4.47 1.17
N LEU A 142 -1.27 -5.13 0.91
CA LEU A 142 -0.35 -5.59 1.94
C LEU A 142 0.07 -4.50 2.95
N PRO A 143 0.39 -3.24 2.54
CA PRO A 143 0.81 -2.21 3.49
C PRO A 143 -0.25 -1.93 4.56
N PHE A 144 -1.52 -1.98 4.18
CA PHE A 144 -2.65 -1.81 5.10
C PHE A 144 -2.86 -3.03 5.99
N ALA A 145 -2.71 -4.25 5.46
CA ALA A 145 -2.80 -5.46 6.27
C ALA A 145 -1.69 -5.50 7.33
N VAL A 146 -0.48 -5.08 6.98
CA VAL A 146 0.65 -5.00 7.91
C VAL A 146 0.41 -3.93 8.97
N ALA A 147 -0.06 -2.75 8.57
CA ALA A 147 -0.41 -1.68 9.52
C ALA A 147 -1.50 -2.14 10.51
N GLU A 148 -2.53 -2.81 10.01
CA GLU A 148 -3.64 -3.31 10.82
C GLU A 148 -3.21 -4.45 11.75
N HIS A 149 -2.41 -5.40 11.25
CA HIS A 149 -1.85 -6.46 12.07
C HIS A 149 -1.04 -5.89 13.23
N ARG A 150 -0.16 -4.91 12.95
CA ARG A 150 0.65 -4.26 13.98
C ARG A 150 -0.19 -3.54 15.04
N ARG A 151 -1.30 -2.94 14.61
CA ARG A 151 -2.25 -2.29 15.52
C ARG A 151 -2.89 -3.32 16.48
N LEU A 152 -3.17 -4.53 16.00
CA LEU A 152 -3.84 -5.58 16.76
C LEU A 152 -2.90 -6.40 17.64
N PHE A 153 -1.71 -6.72 17.14
CA PHE A 153 -0.82 -7.73 17.73
C PHE A 153 0.60 -7.21 18.01
N GLY A 154 0.87 -5.94 17.75
CA GLY A 154 2.16 -5.30 17.99
C GLY A 154 3.16 -5.40 16.83
N ALA A 155 4.30 -4.72 16.99
CA ALA A 155 5.33 -4.65 15.96
C ALA A 155 6.21 -5.91 15.96
N LYS A 156 6.35 -6.56 14.79
CA LYS A 156 7.25 -7.69 14.59
C LYS A 156 7.84 -7.68 13.18
N SER A 157 9.02 -8.26 13.02
CA SER A 157 9.64 -8.48 11.71
C SER A 157 9.22 -9.82 11.13
N TRP A 158 8.85 -9.82 9.85
CA TRP A 158 8.21 -10.96 9.21
C TRP A 158 8.59 -11.15 7.75
N LEU A 159 8.56 -12.41 7.34
CA LEU A 159 8.41 -12.77 5.94
C LEU A 159 6.92 -12.83 5.61
N VAL A 160 6.47 -12.04 4.64
CA VAL A 160 5.06 -12.06 4.22
C VAL A 160 4.97 -12.53 2.78
N HIS A 161 4.05 -13.45 2.52
CA HIS A 161 3.76 -13.93 1.17
C HIS A 161 2.43 -13.36 0.73
N SER A 162 2.42 -12.57 -0.35
CA SER A 162 1.19 -11.98 -0.89
C SER A 162 0.96 -12.41 -2.34
N GLY A 163 -0.25 -12.20 -2.83
CA GLY A 163 -0.48 -12.14 -4.26
C GLY A 163 0.29 -10.97 -4.88
N GLY A 164 0.56 -11.05 -6.17
CA GLY A 164 1.21 -10.00 -6.94
C GLY A 164 0.31 -8.80 -7.22
N ASP A 165 0.73 -7.96 -8.16
CA ASP A 165 -0.07 -6.85 -8.67
C ASP A 165 -0.48 -7.10 -10.13
N ARG A 166 -1.18 -6.12 -10.73
CA ARG A 166 -1.64 -6.22 -12.13
C ARG A 166 -0.50 -6.23 -13.16
N LEU A 167 0.65 -5.65 -12.83
CA LEU A 167 1.81 -5.53 -13.74
C LEU A 167 2.79 -6.68 -13.57
N SER A 168 2.80 -7.31 -12.39
CA SER A 168 3.64 -8.45 -12.04
C SER A 168 2.80 -9.43 -11.19
N PRO A 169 1.96 -10.25 -11.84
CA PRO A 169 1.16 -11.26 -11.15
C PRO A 169 2.03 -12.39 -10.61
N GLY A 170 1.51 -13.14 -9.64
CA GLY A 170 2.18 -14.28 -9.03
C GLY A 170 2.26 -14.16 -7.51
N VAL A 171 3.27 -14.78 -6.90
CA VAL A 171 3.51 -14.71 -5.45
C VAL A 171 4.69 -13.79 -5.19
N TRP A 172 4.49 -12.84 -4.28
CA TRP A 172 5.53 -11.93 -3.84
C TRP A 172 5.90 -12.25 -2.41
N THR A 173 7.20 -12.35 -2.15
CA THR A 173 7.76 -12.55 -0.80
C THR A 173 8.38 -11.25 -0.34
N TRP A 174 7.96 -10.79 0.83
CA TRP A 174 8.34 -9.52 1.41
C TRP A 174 9.12 -9.75 2.69
N ALA A 175 10.22 -9.02 2.87
CA ALA A 175 10.79 -8.79 4.19
C ALA A 175 10.14 -7.53 4.76
N ILE A 176 9.52 -7.65 5.94
CA ILE A 176 8.87 -6.54 6.64
C ILE A 176 9.56 -6.34 7.97
N ASP A 177 9.99 -5.11 8.23
CA ASP A 177 10.72 -4.75 9.43
C ASP A 177 9.79 -4.35 10.59
N ALA A 178 10.38 -4.20 11.77
CA ALA A 178 9.66 -3.76 12.96
C ALA A 178 9.18 -2.30 12.91
N SER A 179 9.53 -1.52 11.88
CA SER A 179 9.00 -0.17 11.62
C SER A 179 7.85 -0.15 10.61
N GLY A 180 7.38 -1.32 10.13
CA GLY A 180 6.34 -1.43 9.11
C GLY A 180 6.84 -1.05 7.70
N GLY A 181 8.16 -0.96 7.52
CA GLY A 181 8.80 -0.90 6.22
C GLY A 181 8.88 -2.29 5.63
N GLY A 182 9.10 -2.37 4.33
CA GLY A 182 9.36 -3.66 3.73
C GLY A 182 9.75 -3.58 2.28
N GLU A 183 10.40 -4.63 1.83
CA GLU A 183 10.90 -4.80 0.48
C GLU A 183 10.58 -6.18 -0.06
N VAL A 184 10.44 -6.27 -1.38
CA VAL A 184 10.23 -7.53 -2.08
C VAL A 184 11.56 -8.25 -2.21
N LEU A 185 11.68 -9.39 -1.54
CA LEU A 185 12.83 -10.30 -1.69
C LEU A 185 12.73 -11.12 -2.96
N ARG A 186 11.51 -11.55 -3.34
CA ARG A 186 11.30 -12.45 -4.47
C ARG A 186 9.93 -12.25 -5.10
N ARG A 187 9.90 -12.32 -6.43
CA ARG A 187 8.67 -12.47 -7.23
C ARG A 187 8.71 -13.82 -7.94
N SER A 188 7.70 -14.66 -7.76
CA SER A 188 7.56 -15.92 -8.48
C SER A 188 6.24 -15.96 -9.25
N ARG A 189 6.19 -16.70 -10.36
CA ARG A 189 4.95 -16.89 -11.13
C ARG A 189 3.94 -17.70 -10.31
N ALA A 190 2.64 -17.44 -10.54
CA ALA A 190 1.58 -18.30 -10.02
C ALA A 190 1.80 -19.73 -10.54
N GLY A 191 1.88 -20.71 -9.63
CA GLY A 191 2.24 -22.10 -9.94
C GLY A 191 3.64 -22.52 -9.45
N PHE A 192 4.55 -21.56 -9.21
CA PHE A 192 5.81 -21.81 -8.50
C PHE A 192 5.61 -21.42 -7.04
N THR A 193 4.79 -22.20 -6.33
CA THR A 193 4.71 -22.12 -4.87
C THR A 193 6.00 -22.72 -4.31
N PRO A 194 6.73 -22.02 -3.43
CA PRO A 194 7.93 -22.61 -2.85
C PRO A 194 7.63 -23.78 -1.88
N PHE A 195 6.36 -24.11 -1.58
CA PHE A 195 6.04 -25.15 -0.60
C PHE A 195 4.75 -25.94 -0.88
N ALA A 196 4.89 -27.26 -0.86
CA ALA A 196 3.85 -28.29 -0.88
C ALA A 196 3.01 -28.36 0.42
N CYS A 197 3.29 -27.55 1.44
CA CYS A 197 2.61 -27.62 2.74
C CYS A 197 1.31 -26.80 2.84
N ALA A 198 1.03 -25.89 1.91
CA ALA A 198 -0.23 -25.12 1.91
C ALA A 198 -1.37 -25.83 1.15
N SER A 199 -1.06 -26.91 0.43
CA SER A 199 -2.03 -27.72 -0.33
C SER A 199 -2.90 -28.60 0.57
N ALA A 200 -2.53 -28.81 1.83
CA ALA A 200 -3.27 -29.66 2.76
C ALA A 200 -4.71 -29.17 3.03
N HIS A 201 -5.00 -27.88 2.79
CA HIS A 201 -6.37 -27.37 2.88
C HIS A 201 -7.22 -27.64 1.63
N ARG A 202 -6.61 -27.99 0.49
CA ARG A 202 -7.34 -28.34 -0.73
C ARG A 202 -7.71 -29.82 -0.74
N ASP A 203 -6.79 -30.66 -0.25
CA ASP A 203 -6.99 -32.11 -0.12
C ASP A 203 -8.07 -32.48 0.91
N ALA A 204 -8.43 -31.56 1.81
CA ALA A 204 -9.53 -31.76 2.78
C ALA A 204 -10.94 -31.60 2.17
N PHE A 205 -11.07 -31.04 0.97
CA PHE A 205 -12.38 -30.72 0.35
C PHE A 205 -12.61 -31.35 -1.03
N GLU A 206 -11.62 -32.03 -1.59
CA GLU A 206 -11.78 -32.81 -2.83
C GLU A 206 -11.76 -34.30 -2.44
N PRO A 207 -12.82 -35.10 -2.71
CA PRO A 207 -12.79 -36.52 -2.44
C PRO A 207 -11.74 -37.17 -3.34
N THR A 208 -10.74 -37.80 -2.72
CA THR A 208 -9.83 -38.72 -3.41
C THR A 208 -10.67 -39.88 -3.94
N ALA A 209 -10.61 -40.09 -5.26
CA ALA A 209 -11.20 -41.24 -5.94
C ALA A 209 -10.67 -42.57 -5.38
#